data_AF-A0A957JQW2-F1
#
_entry.id   AF-A0A957JQW2-F1
#
_cell.length_a   1.000
_cell.length_b   1.000
_cell.length_c   1.000
_cell.angle_alpha   90.00
_cell.angle_beta   90.00
_cell.angle_gamma   90.00
#
_symmetry.space_group_name_H-M   'P 1'
#
loop_
_entity.id
_entity.type
_entity.pdbx_description
1 polymer ?
#
loop_
_entity_poly.entity_id
_entity_poly.type
_entity_poly.pdbx_seq_one_letter_code
_entity_poly.pdbx_strand_id
1 'polypeptide(L)'
;TLSKMGKTAVFPTSTTLLYLPTMMTLTPHEKAQARHHAYTLIGRLFVDGLTPALLPFVQQVGELTAVLPTTPFDEATFDEAAAAHQHLFGFNLFPYASIFLASDGLLGGNVTEQVVGQYQRSGFAVDSRATSPDHIGHELQFLAFLSAAEADAWRDGLPQQALRVQQHQRDFLQSHLLHWLLPLVTAVSAIAPATFYVALADLALQLVLEQYEQLCANQLPLAQADPLPQPPDVLAQEKTGLRRIARYLTVPPYSGIYLSRDQISQMARQHDLPRGFGSREEMLENVLVTAVQYDTLPNLLGTLHQTLTDWVTAYQQHAALAPFMAPWLHRIHHTQEMLAEIKAHSHARGVSEMPE
;
A
#
# COMPACT_ATOMS: atom_id res chain seq x y z
N THR A 1 3.32 -78.72 -19.58
CA THR A 1 4.30 -79.00 -20.67
C THR A 1 3.80 -78.32 -21.94
N LEU A 2 4.29 -77.11 -22.25
CA LEU A 2 4.02 -76.27 -23.44
C LEU A 2 4.93 -75.04 -23.24
N SER A 3 6.12 -74.91 -23.85
CA SER A 3 6.40 -74.41 -25.21
C SER A 3 5.55 -73.20 -25.64
N LYS A 4 6.10 -71.98 -25.53
CA LYS A 4 6.47 -71.11 -26.67
C LYS A 4 6.96 -69.74 -26.20
N MET A 5 8.06 -69.32 -26.82
CA MET A 5 8.75 -68.04 -26.67
C MET A 5 7.90 -66.85 -27.13
N GLY A 6 7.89 -65.80 -26.31
CA GLY A 6 7.42 -64.45 -26.64
C GLY A 6 8.55 -63.45 -26.38
N LYS A 7 8.74 -62.56 -27.34
CA LYS A 7 9.76 -61.50 -27.41
C LYS A 7 9.61 -60.49 -26.26
N THR A 8 10.73 -60.04 -25.69
CA THR A 8 10.82 -58.74 -25.03
C THR A 8 12.06 -58.00 -25.50
N ALA A 9 11.83 -56.75 -25.88
CA ALA A 9 12.77 -55.88 -26.55
C ALA A 9 13.92 -55.45 -25.64
N VAL A 10 15.11 -55.38 -26.23
CA VAL A 10 16.33 -54.84 -25.65
C VAL A 10 16.20 -53.31 -25.61
N PHE A 11 16.28 -52.71 -24.42
CA PHE A 11 16.38 -51.27 -24.25
C PHE A 11 17.80 -50.80 -24.62
N PRO A 12 17.97 -49.79 -25.49
CA PRO A 12 19.27 -49.17 -25.66
C PRO A 12 19.55 -48.19 -24.52
N THR A 13 20.71 -48.38 -23.91
CA THR A 13 21.42 -47.45 -23.04
C THR A 13 22.02 -46.31 -23.86
N SER A 14 21.63 -45.05 -23.58
CA SER A 14 22.52 -43.87 -23.65
C SER A 14 21.80 -42.59 -23.25
N THR A 15 22.31 -41.98 -22.19
CA THR A 15 22.80 -40.60 -22.12
C THR A 15 22.00 -39.54 -22.90
N THR A 16 21.21 -38.75 -22.18
CA THR A 16 21.36 -37.28 -22.11
C THR A 16 20.54 -36.82 -20.89
N LEU A 17 21.21 -36.72 -19.74
CA LEU A 17 20.73 -35.85 -18.67
C LEU A 17 20.78 -34.44 -19.24
N LEU A 18 19.62 -33.94 -19.66
CA LEU A 18 19.44 -32.53 -19.96
C LEU A 18 19.85 -31.77 -18.71
N TYR A 19 20.99 -31.09 -18.83
CA TYR A 19 21.47 -30.09 -17.89
C TYR A 19 20.39 -29.01 -17.84
N LEU A 20 19.45 -29.12 -16.90
CA LEU A 20 18.63 -28.00 -16.50
C LEU A 20 19.62 -26.88 -16.13
N PRO A 21 19.53 -25.68 -16.73
CA PRO A 21 20.39 -24.60 -16.33
C PRO A 21 20.22 -24.44 -14.83
N THR A 22 21.32 -24.60 -14.09
CA THR A 22 21.40 -24.24 -12.69
C THR A 22 20.76 -22.87 -12.58
N MET A 23 19.60 -22.76 -11.94
CA MET A 23 19.10 -21.45 -11.56
C MET A 23 20.24 -20.81 -10.79
N MET A 24 20.88 -19.79 -11.37
CA MET A 24 22.00 -19.12 -10.72
C MET A 24 21.47 -18.58 -9.40
N THR A 25 21.78 -19.28 -8.32
CA THR A 25 21.48 -18.81 -6.98
C THR A 25 22.39 -17.62 -6.75
N LEU A 26 21.82 -16.42 -6.81
CA LEU A 26 22.56 -15.18 -6.55
C LEU A 26 23.26 -15.28 -5.20
N THR A 27 24.52 -14.85 -5.16
CA THR A 27 25.29 -14.69 -3.93
C THR A 27 24.63 -13.65 -3.00
N PRO A 28 24.95 -13.64 -1.69
CA PRO A 28 24.42 -12.61 -0.78
C PRO A 28 24.71 -11.18 -1.24
N HIS A 29 25.90 -10.95 -1.81
CA HIS A 29 26.29 -9.67 -2.40
C HIS A 29 25.38 -9.29 -3.58
N GLU A 30 25.20 -10.19 -4.55
CA GLU A 30 24.36 -9.93 -5.73
C GLU A 30 22.89 -9.70 -5.34
N LYS A 31 22.38 -10.44 -4.35
CA LYS A 31 21.02 -10.21 -3.82
C LYS A 31 20.86 -8.83 -3.19
N ALA A 32 21.82 -8.41 -2.36
CA ALA A 32 21.80 -7.09 -1.73
C ALA A 32 21.91 -5.96 -2.78
N GLN A 33 22.76 -6.15 -3.79
CA GLN A 33 22.90 -5.21 -4.90
C GLN A 33 21.63 -5.12 -5.75
N ALA A 34 20.99 -6.25 -6.06
CA ALA A 34 19.72 -6.26 -6.77
C ALA A 34 18.63 -5.50 -6.00
N ARG A 35 18.52 -5.72 -4.68
CA ARG A 35 17.61 -4.96 -3.82
C ARG A 35 17.89 -3.46 -3.82
N HIS A 36 19.16 -3.07 -3.72
CA HIS A 36 19.55 -1.65 -3.83
C HIS A 36 19.02 -1.01 -5.12
N HIS A 37 19.23 -1.65 -6.27
CA HIS A 37 18.76 -1.13 -7.55
C HIS A 37 17.23 -1.09 -7.65
N ALA A 38 16.55 -2.15 -7.21
CA ALA A 38 15.10 -2.22 -7.22
C ALA A 38 14.46 -1.12 -6.35
N TYR A 39 14.92 -0.95 -5.10
CA TYR A 39 14.43 0.10 -4.22
C TYR A 39 14.74 1.51 -4.76
N THR A 40 15.90 1.71 -5.37
CA THR A 40 16.25 2.99 -5.99
C THR A 40 15.29 3.32 -7.13
N LEU A 41 15.04 2.38 -8.04
CA LEU A 41 14.12 2.57 -9.16
C LEU A 41 12.70 2.84 -8.68
N ILE A 42 12.16 1.96 -7.83
CA ILE A 42 10.77 2.06 -7.34
C ILE A 42 10.59 3.36 -6.55
N GLY A 43 11.52 3.67 -5.64
CA GLY A 43 11.47 4.89 -4.84
C GLY A 43 11.48 6.15 -5.72
N ARG A 44 12.28 6.17 -6.79
CA ARG A 44 12.27 7.26 -7.77
C ARG A 44 10.98 7.33 -8.58
N LEU A 45 10.39 6.21 -8.99
CA LEU A 45 9.11 6.22 -9.72
C LEU A 45 7.96 6.77 -8.87
N PHE A 46 7.97 6.54 -7.55
CA PHE A 46 7.00 7.18 -6.64
C PHE A 46 7.21 8.69 -6.53
N VAL A 47 8.45 9.18 -6.48
CA VAL A 47 8.76 10.62 -6.32
C VAL A 47 8.62 11.38 -7.64
N ASP A 48 9.24 10.87 -8.69
CA ASP A 48 9.44 11.58 -9.97
C ASP A 48 8.40 11.21 -11.02
N GLY A 49 7.67 10.10 -10.84
CA GLY A 49 6.85 9.49 -11.89
C GLY A 49 7.67 8.80 -12.97
N LEU A 50 7.00 8.35 -14.04
CA LEU A 50 7.66 7.73 -15.19
C LEU A 50 8.30 8.79 -16.09
N THR A 51 9.61 8.96 -15.97
CA THR A 51 10.38 9.96 -16.74
C THR A 51 11.21 9.32 -17.86
N PRO A 52 11.65 10.09 -18.88
CA PRO A 52 12.55 9.60 -19.92
C PRO A 52 13.84 8.97 -19.36
N ALA A 53 14.36 9.50 -18.25
CA ALA A 53 15.56 8.99 -17.60
C ALA A 53 15.34 7.64 -16.89
N LEU A 54 14.11 7.33 -16.48
CA LEU A 54 13.77 6.09 -15.77
C LEU A 54 13.29 4.99 -16.72
N LEU A 55 12.75 5.34 -17.88
CA LEU A 55 12.18 4.39 -18.84
C LEU A 55 13.11 3.20 -19.19
N PRO A 56 14.42 3.38 -19.47
CA PRO A 56 15.29 2.26 -19.80
C PRO A 56 15.42 1.21 -18.68
N PHE A 57 15.29 1.64 -17.41
CA PHE A 57 15.32 0.73 -16.26
C PHE A 57 13.98 0.06 -16.05
N VAL A 58 12.88 0.79 -16.26
CA VAL A 58 11.52 0.23 -16.22
C VAL A 58 11.35 -0.89 -17.25
N GLN A 59 11.90 -0.71 -18.45
CA GLN A 59 11.87 -1.69 -19.54
C GLN A 59 12.65 -2.98 -19.24
N GLN A 60 13.45 -3.01 -18.16
CA GLN A 60 14.15 -4.21 -17.70
C GLN A 60 13.34 -5.00 -16.65
N VAL A 61 12.25 -4.42 -16.14
CA VAL A 61 11.37 -5.05 -15.14
C VAL A 61 10.11 -5.54 -15.86
N GLY A 62 9.92 -6.85 -15.93
CA GLY A 62 8.88 -7.48 -16.74
C GLY A 62 7.47 -7.04 -16.34
N GLU A 63 7.21 -6.96 -15.04
CA GLU A 63 5.94 -6.57 -14.44
C GLU A 63 5.55 -5.14 -14.82
N LEU A 64 6.50 -4.21 -14.77
CA LEU A 64 6.26 -2.81 -15.16
C LEU A 64 6.19 -2.66 -16.68
N THR A 65 7.02 -3.38 -17.42
CA THR A 65 7.03 -3.36 -18.90
C THR A 65 5.70 -3.85 -19.48
N ALA A 66 5.09 -4.86 -18.85
CA ALA A 66 3.83 -5.45 -19.29
C ALA A 66 2.64 -4.47 -19.26
N VAL A 67 2.74 -3.39 -18.46
CA VAL A 67 1.70 -2.37 -18.32
C VAL A 67 2.06 -1.04 -18.97
N LEU A 68 3.21 -0.96 -19.65
CA LEU A 68 3.56 0.22 -20.44
C LEU A 68 2.67 0.33 -21.69
N PRO A 69 2.45 1.55 -22.21
CA PRO A 69 1.85 1.75 -23.53
C PRO A 69 2.59 0.94 -24.60
N THR A 70 1.84 0.35 -25.53
CA THR A 70 2.42 -0.37 -26.67
C THR A 70 2.93 0.57 -27.75
N THR A 71 2.56 1.85 -27.71
CA THR A 71 3.06 2.91 -28.57
C THR A 71 4.43 3.39 -28.09
N PRO A 72 5.30 3.86 -29.01
CA PRO A 72 6.58 4.47 -28.62
C PRO A 72 6.36 5.65 -27.67
N PHE A 73 7.23 5.78 -26.67
CA PHE A 73 7.24 6.94 -25.78
C PHE A 73 7.71 8.19 -26.53
N ASP A 74 6.79 9.11 -26.74
CA ASP A 74 7.03 10.47 -27.21
C ASP A 74 6.69 11.50 -26.11
N GLU A 75 6.80 12.79 -26.44
CA GLU A 75 6.54 13.89 -25.50
C GLU A 75 5.11 13.81 -24.92
N ALA A 76 4.10 13.54 -25.75
CA ALA A 76 2.72 13.42 -25.31
C ALA A 76 2.52 12.24 -24.34
N THR A 77 3.16 11.09 -24.61
CA THR A 77 3.09 9.92 -23.72
C THR A 77 3.69 10.22 -22.35
N PHE A 78 4.79 10.98 -22.28
CA PHE A 78 5.38 11.39 -21.00
C PHE A 78 4.53 12.44 -20.27
N ASP A 79 3.91 13.36 -20.99
CA ASP A 79 2.98 14.33 -20.41
C ASP A 79 1.76 13.63 -19.79
N GLU A 80 1.20 12.62 -20.46
CA GLU A 80 0.13 11.78 -19.91
C GLU A 80 0.58 11.02 -18.65
N ALA A 81 1.79 10.46 -18.66
CA ALA A 81 2.35 9.76 -17.50
C ALA A 81 2.58 10.69 -16.30
N ALA A 82 3.03 11.92 -16.55
CA ALA A 82 3.19 12.96 -15.53
C ALA A 82 1.84 13.46 -15.01
N ALA A 83 0.84 13.63 -15.88
CA ALA A 83 -0.52 13.98 -15.48
C ALA A 83 -1.15 12.87 -14.61
N ALA A 84 -0.94 11.60 -14.97
CA ALA A 84 -1.38 10.46 -14.18
C ALA A 84 -0.69 10.40 -12.80
N HIS A 85 0.63 10.66 -12.75
CA HIS A 85 1.38 10.79 -11.50
C HIS A 85 0.80 11.88 -10.60
N GLN A 86 0.61 13.09 -11.15
CA GLN A 86 0.11 14.24 -10.39
C GLN A 86 -1.35 14.04 -9.95
N HIS A 87 -2.19 13.43 -10.80
CA HIS A 87 -3.57 13.11 -10.45
C HIS A 87 -3.64 12.11 -9.29
N LEU A 88 -2.81 11.07 -9.33
CA LEU A 88 -2.77 10.06 -8.29
C LEU A 88 -2.10 10.60 -7.02
N PHE A 89 -0.81 10.97 -7.08
CA PHE A 89 0.01 11.26 -5.91
C PHE A 89 0.02 12.73 -5.47
N GLY A 90 -0.37 13.65 -6.35
CA GLY A 90 -0.47 15.08 -6.06
C GLY A 90 -1.87 15.55 -5.66
N PHE A 91 -2.92 14.80 -6.04
CA PHE A 91 -4.31 15.21 -5.82
C PHE A 91 -5.17 14.18 -5.08
N ASN A 92 -5.08 12.90 -5.40
CA ASN A 92 -5.99 11.89 -4.84
C ASN A 92 -5.45 11.17 -3.61
N LEU A 93 -4.17 10.82 -3.60
CA LEU A 93 -3.51 9.99 -2.61
C LEU A 93 -2.16 10.60 -2.24
N PHE A 94 -1.97 10.99 -0.99
CA PHE A 94 -0.70 11.53 -0.54
C PHE A 94 0.11 10.41 0.12
N PRO A 95 1.20 9.90 -0.51
CA PRO A 95 1.83 8.65 -0.10
C PRO A 95 2.89 8.88 1.00
N TYR A 96 2.44 9.43 2.13
CA TYR A 96 3.27 9.74 3.30
C TYR A 96 2.80 8.95 4.51
N ALA A 97 3.73 8.41 5.30
CA ALA A 97 3.40 7.61 6.47
C ALA A 97 2.49 8.36 7.46
N SER A 98 2.72 9.66 7.67
CA SER A 98 1.90 10.51 8.55
C SER A 98 0.42 10.55 8.15
N ILE A 99 0.08 10.50 6.86
CA ILE A 99 -1.31 10.47 6.40
C ILE A 99 -2.04 9.20 6.86
N PHE A 100 -1.30 8.09 7.01
CA PHE A 100 -1.86 6.79 7.40
C PHE A 100 -1.76 6.51 8.90
N LEU A 101 -0.81 7.12 9.60
CA LEU A 101 -0.48 6.77 10.99
C LEU A 101 -0.70 7.92 12.00
N ALA A 102 -0.73 9.18 11.55
CA ALA A 102 -0.91 10.31 12.46
C ALA A 102 -2.38 10.49 12.87
N SER A 103 -2.60 10.96 14.11
CA SER A 103 -3.95 11.14 14.68
C SER A 103 -4.83 12.16 13.99
N ASP A 104 -4.27 13.10 13.24
CA ASP A 104 -5.04 14.10 12.50
C ASP A 104 -5.16 13.75 11.01
N GLY A 105 -4.48 12.69 10.53
CA GLY A 105 -4.40 12.34 9.12
C GLY A 105 -3.73 13.42 8.26
N LEU A 106 -2.88 14.25 8.88
CA LEU A 106 -2.15 15.34 8.23
C LEU A 106 -0.69 14.96 8.01
N LEU A 107 -0.03 15.70 7.11
CA LEU A 107 1.38 15.54 6.81
C LEU A 107 2.26 16.02 7.98
N GLY A 108 3.25 15.23 8.37
CA GLY A 108 4.28 15.65 9.32
C GLY A 108 4.14 15.06 10.73
N GLY A 109 4.61 15.84 11.70
CA GLY A 109 4.51 15.52 13.13
C GLY A 109 5.41 14.37 13.58
N ASN A 110 5.01 13.73 14.68
CA ASN A 110 5.80 12.69 15.35
C ASN A 110 6.12 11.50 14.42
N VAL A 111 5.22 11.13 13.51
CA VAL A 111 5.46 10.02 12.55
C VAL A 111 6.66 10.35 11.66
N THR A 112 6.71 11.56 11.09
CA THR A 112 7.82 11.99 10.24
C THR A 112 9.11 12.16 11.03
N GLU A 113 9.05 12.70 12.26
CA GLU A 113 10.22 12.85 13.13
C GLU A 113 10.88 11.51 13.47
N GLN A 114 10.09 10.45 13.67
CA GLN A 114 10.61 9.11 13.92
C GLN A 114 11.42 8.57 12.74
N VAL A 115 10.91 8.76 11.51
CA VAL A 115 11.60 8.35 10.27
C VAL A 115 12.88 9.16 10.07
N VAL A 116 12.82 10.48 10.27
CA VAL A 116 14.01 11.36 10.22
C VAL A 116 15.08 10.92 11.22
N GLY A 117 14.67 10.51 12.43
CA GLY A 117 15.59 9.96 13.42
C GLY A 117 16.33 8.70 12.94
N GLN A 118 15.67 7.82 12.19
CA GLN A 118 16.34 6.65 11.58
C GLN A 118 17.35 7.06 10.52
N TYR A 119 16.99 8.03 9.68
CA TYR A 119 17.88 8.54 8.62
C TYR A 119 19.15 9.13 9.23
N GLN A 120 18.99 10.00 10.23
CA GLN A 120 20.11 10.65 10.92
C GLN A 120 21.05 9.64 11.60
N ARG A 121 20.50 8.65 12.32
CA ARG A 121 21.30 7.59 12.96
C ARG A 121 22.11 6.75 11.96
N SER A 122 21.65 6.68 10.72
CA SER A 122 22.28 5.92 9.65
C SER A 122 23.21 6.75 8.78
N GLY A 123 23.26 8.06 8.97
CA GLY A 123 23.95 8.99 8.07
C GLY A 123 23.29 9.11 6.69
N PHE A 124 22.02 8.74 6.56
CA PHE A 124 21.25 8.90 5.33
C PHE A 124 20.71 10.34 5.23
N ALA A 125 20.91 10.96 4.08
CA ALA A 125 20.40 12.29 3.77
C ALA A 125 19.37 12.18 2.65
N VAL A 126 18.24 12.86 2.85
CA VAL A 126 17.15 12.96 1.88
C VAL A 126 16.96 14.42 1.49
N ASP A 127 16.69 14.69 0.21
CA ASP A 127 16.30 16.05 -0.20
C ASP A 127 14.84 16.29 0.21
N SER A 128 14.66 16.88 1.39
CA SER A 128 13.33 17.17 1.95
C SER A 128 12.71 18.48 1.45
N ARG A 129 13.33 19.16 0.47
CA ARG A 129 12.83 20.47 -0.01
C ARG A 129 11.56 20.36 -0.83
N ALA A 130 11.44 19.30 -1.62
CA ALA A 130 10.29 19.07 -2.50
C ALA A 130 9.23 18.17 -1.86
N THR A 131 9.67 17.20 -1.05
CA THR A 131 8.82 16.11 -0.55
C THR A 131 9.21 15.77 0.89
N SER A 132 8.22 15.54 1.75
CA SER A 132 8.46 15.21 3.18
C SER A 132 9.32 13.93 3.35
N PRO A 133 10.16 13.83 4.39
CA PRO A 133 11.00 12.64 4.64
C PRO A 133 10.25 11.31 4.79
N ASP A 134 8.98 11.35 5.20
CA ASP A 134 8.13 10.16 5.39
C ASP A 134 7.34 9.74 4.14
N HIS A 135 7.72 10.27 2.98
CA HIS A 135 7.19 9.81 1.70
C HIS A 135 7.67 8.40 1.37
N ILE A 136 6.80 7.56 0.79
CA ILE A 136 7.13 6.16 0.45
C ILE A 136 8.42 6.05 -0.34
N GLY A 137 8.63 6.92 -1.33
CA GLY A 137 9.83 6.91 -2.15
C GLY A 137 11.11 7.16 -1.35
N HIS A 138 11.06 7.98 -0.30
CA HIS A 138 12.20 8.23 0.59
C HIS A 138 12.46 7.05 1.54
N GLU A 139 11.41 6.42 2.06
CA GLU A 139 11.56 5.19 2.86
C GLU A 139 12.15 4.05 2.03
N LEU A 140 11.76 3.91 0.75
CA LEU A 140 12.36 2.95 -0.16
C LEU A 140 13.82 3.32 -0.51
N GLN A 141 14.13 4.60 -0.74
CA GLN A 141 15.53 5.04 -0.93
C GLN A 141 16.41 4.76 0.30
N PHE A 142 15.85 4.86 1.51
CA PHE A 142 16.56 4.49 2.73
C PHE A 142 16.86 2.97 2.76
N LEU A 143 15.91 2.13 2.36
CA LEU A 143 16.15 0.69 2.19
C LEU A 143 17.18 0.40 1.09
N ALA A 144 17.20 1.20 0.01
CA ALA A 144 18.23 1.12 -1.02
C ALA A 144 19.62 1.44 -0.45
N PHE A 145 19.74 2.47 0.39
CA PHE A 145 20.97 2.85 1.07
C PHE A 145 21.47 1.72 1.99
N LEU A 146 20.59 1.15 2.82
CA LEU A 146 20.94 0.01 3.66
C LEU A 146 21.32 -1.23 2.83
N SER A 147 20.65 -1.47 1.71
CA SER A 147 20.97 -2.60 0.82
C SER A 147 22.34 -2.45 0.15
N ALA A 148 22.76 -1.22 -0.19
CA ALA A 148 24.11 -0.95 -0.69
C ALA A 148 25.17 -1.22 0.40
N ALA A 149 24.94 -0.75 1.63
CA ALA A 149 25.85 -1.02 2.75
C ALA A 149 25.97 -2.52 3.05
N GLU A 150 24.88 -3.28 2.92
CA GLU A 150 24.91 -4.74 3.01
C GLU A 150 25.75 -5.38 1.89
N ALA A 151 25.57 -4.92 0.64
CA ALA A 151 26.31 -5.42 -0.51
C ALA A 151 27.83 -5.17 -0.36
N ASP A 152 28.23 -3.98 0.10
CA ASP A 152 29.62 -3.63 0.38
C ASP A 152 30.20 -4.54 1.46
N ALA A 153 29.48 -4.75 2.57
CA ALA A 153 29.94 -5.63 3.64
C ALA A 153 30.14 -7.09 3.17
N TRP A 154 29.28 -7.59 2.28
CA TRP A 154 29.47 -8.92 1.67
C TRP A 154 30.69 -8.97 0.75
N ARG A 155 30.87 -7.95 -0.10
CA ARG A 155 32.02 -7.85 -1.02
C ARG A 155 33.34 -7.82 -0.25
N ASP A 156 33.36 -7.09 0.86
CA ASP A 156 34.59 -6.85 1.64
C ASP A 156 34.88 -8.00 2.63
N GLY A 157 34.07 -9.07 2.62
CA GLY A 157 34.27 -10.24 3.48
C GLY A 157 33.96 -9.97 4.96
N LEU A 158 33.01 -9.07 5.24
CA LEU A 158 32.63 -8.61 6.58
C LEU A 158 31.21 -9.10 6.96
N PRO A 159 30.98 -10.42 7.11
CA PRO A 159 29.64 -10.99 7.29
C PRO A 159 28.92 -10.47 8.54
N GLN A 160 29.65 -10.20 9.63
CA GLN A 160 29.07 -9.65 10.85
C GLN A 160 28.53 -8.23 10.66
N GLN A 161 29.13 -7.44 9.77
CA GLN A 161 28.60 -6.12 9.42
C GLN A 161 27.36 -6.25 8.54
N ALA A 162 27.38 -7.15 7.55
CA ALA A 162 26.22 -7.42 6.71
C ALA A 162 24.99 -7.85 7.55
N LEU A 163 25.18 -8.75 8.53
CA LEU A 163 24.12 -9.16 9.44
C LEU A 163 23.56 -8.01 10.31
N ARG A 164 24.41 -7.06 10.74
CA ARG A 164 23.95 -5.86 11.45
C ARG A 164 23.14 -4.93 10.57
N VAL A 165 23.52 -4.78 9.29
CA VAL A 165 22.76 -3.99 8.33
C VAL A 165 21.42 -4.66 8.01
N GLN A 166 21.40 -5.98 7.83
CA GLN A 166 20.17 -6.76 7.68
C GLN A 166 19.23 -6.62 8.89
N GLN A 167 19.79 -6.65 10.11
CA GLN A 167 19.03 -6.37 11.32
C GLN A 167 18.39 -4.97 11.28
N HIS A 168 19.13 -3.96 10.85
CA HIS A 168 18.64 -2.59 10.71
C HIS A 168 17.53 -2.47 9.64
N GLN A 169 17.71 -3.10 8.48
CA GLN A 169 16.67 -3.17 7.45
C GLN A 169 15.37 -3.74 8.03
N ARG A 170 15.48 -4.86 8.75
CA ARG A 170 14.33 -5.51 9.39
C ARG A 170 13.65 -4.60 10.41
N ASP A 171 14.43 -3.95 11.28
CA ASP A 171 13.92 -3.00 12.29
C ASP A 171 13.18 -1.83 11.64
N PHE A 172 13.73 -1.30 10.55
CA PHE A 172 13.04 -0.25 9.80
C PHE A 172 11.72 -0.73 9.19
N LEU A 173 11.74 -1.89 8.53
CA LEU A 173 10.53 -2.49 7.92
C LEU A 173 9.44 -2.72 8.98
N GLN A 174 9.77 -3.38 10.08
CA GLN A 174 8.79 -3.78 11.10
C GLN A 174 8.33 -2.66 12.02
N SER A 175 9.14 -1.61 12.22
CA SER A 175 8.77 -0.48 13.09
C SER A 175 8.16 0.69 12.32
N HIS A 176 8.33 0.72 10.99
CA HIS A 176 7.86 1.82 10.14
C HIS A 176 7.06 1.28 8.95
N LEU A 177 7.72 0.92 7.85
CA LEU A 177 7.12 0.76 6.53
C LEU A 177 5.94 -0.24 6.49
N LEU A 178 6.06 -1.39 7.16
CA LEU A 178 5.05 -2.46 7.10
C LEU A 178 3.70 -2.08 7.74
N HIS A 179 3.66 -1.05 8.59
CA HIS A 179 2.42 -0.59 9.21
C HIS A 179 1.49 0.16 8.25
N TRP A 180 1.99 0.64 7.10
CA TRP A 180 1.22 1.51 6.22
C TRP A 180 1.40 1.22 4.72
N LEU A 181 2.38 0.39 4.33
CA LEU A 181 2.60 0.02 2.93
C LEU A 181 1.39 -0.68 2.28
N LEU A 182 0.79 -1.67 2.94
CA LEU A 182 -0.40 -2.33 2.38
C LEU A 182 -1.61 -1.38 2.29
N PRO A 183 -1.95 -0.58 3.32
CA PRO A 183 -2.94 0.48 3.18
C PRO A 183 -2.70 1.43 2.01
N LEU A 184 -1.45 1.82 1.76
CA LEU A 184 -1.06 2.61 0.59
C LEU A 184 -1.36 1.87 -0.73
N VAL A 185 -0.92 0.62 -0.85
CA VAL A 185 -1.10 -0.21 -2.06
C VAL A 185 -2.59 -0.42 -2.34
N THR A 186 -3.37 -0.73 -1.31
CA THR A 186 -4.83 -0.86 -1.42
C THR A 186 -5.48 0.45 -1.87
N ALA A 187 -5.01 1.60 -1.37
CA ALA A 187 -5.49 2.91 -1.82
C ALA A 187 -5.18 3.18 -3.31
N VAL A 188 -3.95 2.87 -3.75
CA VAL A 188 -3.55 3.01 -5.17
C VAL A 188 -4.47 2.18 -6.07
N SER A 189 -4.68 0.91 -5.72
CA SER A 189 -5.54 -0.01 -6.47
C SER A 189 -7.00 0.42 -6.51
N ALA A 190 -7.50 1.07 -5.45
CA ALA A 190 -8.86 1.59 -5.40
C ALA A 190 -9.08 2.87 -6.23
N ILE A 191 -8.04 3.67 -6.48
CA ILE A 191 -8.13 4.94 -7.20
C ILE A 191 -7.87 4.76 -8.71
N ALA A 192 -6.84 3.99 -9.05
CA ALA A 192 -6.33 3.88 -10.41
C ALA A 192 -6.23 2.41 -10.87
N PRO A 193 -7.36 1.66 -10.90
CA PRO A 193 -7.33 0.24 -11.24
C PRO A 193 -6.73 0.00 -12.63
N ALA A 194 -5.93 -1.07 -12.76
CA ALA A 194 -5.28 -1.49 -14.00
C ALA A 194 -4.33 -0.46 -14.64
N THR A 195 -3.62 0.32 -13.83
CA THR A 195 -2.62 1.31 -14.29
C THR A 195 -1.19 0.91 -13.95
N PHE A 196 -0.22 1.59 -14.59
CA PHE A 196 1.21 1.49 -14.27
C PHE A 196 1.51 1.61 -12.77
N TYR A 197 0.81 2.49 -12.06
CA TYR A 197 1.05 2.75 -10.64
C TYR A 197 0.53 1.63 -9.72
N VAL A 198 -0.44 0.84 -10.15
CA VAL A 198 -0.84 -0.39 -9.44
C VAL A 198 0.30 -1.41 -9.52
N ALA A 199 0.82 -1.67 -10.72
CA ALA A 199 1.96 -2.58 -10.89
C ALA A 199 3.19 -2.11 -10.10
N LEU A 200 3.43 -0.79 -10.04
CA LEU A 200 4.50 -0.21 -9.21
C LEU A 200 4.28 -0.46 -7.71
N ALA A 201 3.07 -0.22 -7.20
CA ALA A 201 2.73 -0.42 -5.80
C ALA A 201 2.80 -1.90 -5.41
N ASP A 202 2.28 -2.79 -6.25
CA ASP A 202 2.33 -4.23 -6.06
C ASP A 202 3.78 -4.75 -6.06
N LEU A 203 4.61 -4.27 -6.99
CA LEU A 203 6.03 -4.63 -7.03
C LEU A 203 6.78 -4.13 -5.78
N ALA A 204 6.46 -2.93 -5.29
CA ALA A 204 7.04 -2.41 -4.05
C ALA A 204 6.64 -3.28 -2.84
N LEU A 205 5.37 -3.65 -2.74
CA LEU A 205 4.86 -4.54 -1.71
C LEU A 205 5.56 -5.90 -1.76
N GLN A 206 5.62 -6.51 -2.94
CA GLN A 206 6.22 -7.83 -3.13
C GLN A 206 7.70 -7.84 -2.77
N LEU A 207 8.47 -6.84 -3.22
CA LEU A 207 9.89 -6.69 -2.87
C LEU A 207 10.10 -6.56 -1.36
N VAL A 208 9.29 -5.74 -0.70
CA VAL A 208 9.37 -5.52 0.75
C VAL A 208 9.02 -6.80 1.53
N LEU A 209 7.98 -7.52 1.11
CA LEU A 209 7.56 -8.76 1.74
C LEU A 209 8.61 -9.85 1.60
N GLU A 210 9.13 -10.06 0.38
CA GLU A 210 10.17 -11.04 0.12
C GLU A 210 11.43 -10.76 0.96
N GLN A 211 11.83 -9.49 1.08
CA GLN A 211 12.94 -9.12 1.95
C GLN A 211 12.61 -9.38 3.42
N TYR A 212 11.44 -8.96 3.90
CA TYR A 212 11.05 -9.14 5.29
C TYR A 212 11.02 -10.62 5.70
N GLU A 213 10.45 -11.49 4.86
CA GLU A 213 10.43 -12.93 5.08
C GLU A 213 11.84 -13.53 5.15
N GLN A 214 12.74 -13.10 4.26
CA GLN A 214 14.15 -13.53 4.28
C GLN A 214 14.87 -13.09 5.57
N LEU A 215 14.62 -11.88 6.05
CA LEU A 215 15.23 -11.33 7.26
C LEU A 215 14.67 -11.97 8.54
N CYS A 216 13.43 -12.48 8.50
CA CYS A 216 12.73 -13.06 9.64
C CYS A 216 12.88 -14.58 9.78
N ALA A 217 13.41 -15.28 8.77
CA ALA A 217 13.43 -16.75 8.69
C ALA A 217 13.96 -17.51 9.94
N ASN A 218 14.71 -16.83 10.83
CA ASN A 218 15.26 -17.43 12.05
C ASN A 218 15.03 -16.58 13.31
N GLN A 219 14.05 -15.68 13.32
CA GLN A 219 13.86 -14.74 14.43
C GLN A 219 12.39 -14.64 14.88
N LEU A 220 12.18 -14.47 16.18
CA LEU A 220 10.86 -14.23 16.75
C LEU A 220 10.34 -12.84 16.32
N PRO A 221 9.04 -12.68 16.04
CA PRO A 221 8.44 -11.37 15.81
C PRO A 221 8.64 -10.47 17.02
N LEU A 222 8.97 -9.19 16.80
CA LEU A 222 8.94 -8.21 17.87
C LEU A 222 7.50 -7.96 18.31
N ALA A 223 7.28 -7.80 19.62
CA ALA A 223 5.99 -7.33 20.12
C ALA A 223 5.78 -5.90 19.61
N GLN A 224 4.77 -5.71 18.77
CA GLN A 224 4.45 -4.42 18.17
C GLN A 224 3.34 -3.75 18.98
N ALA A 225 3.57 -2.51 19.40
CA ALA A 225 2.51 -1.65 19.89
C ALA A 225 1.57 -1.30 18.72
N ASP A 226 0.27 -1.12 19.00
CA ASP A 226 -0.67 -0.63 18.00
C ASP A 226 -0.16 0.74 17.48
N PRO A 227 0.22 0.86 16.19
CA PRO A 227 0.73 2.11 15.65
C PRO A 227 -0.40 3.12 15.41
N LEU A 228 -1.67 2.66 15.43
CA LEU A 228 -2.81 3.49 15.11
C LEU A 228 -3.31 4.22 16.37
N PRO A 229 -3.57 5.53 16.28
CA PRO A 229 -4.15 6.31 17.37
C PRO A 229 -5.56 5.80 17.71
N GLN A 230 -5.99 6.07 18.93
CA GLN A 230 -7.37 5.78 19.35
C GLN A 230 -8.34 6.71 18.61
N PRO A 231 -9.37 6.17 17.94
CA PRO A 231 -10.34 6.98 17.25
C PRO A 231 -11.25 7.70 18.27
N PRO A 232 -11.75 8.91 17.95
CA PRO A 232 -12.71 9.58 18.81
C PRO A 232 -14.04 8.83 18.81
N ASP A 233 -14.70 8.78 19.97
CA ASP A 233 -16.10 8.32 20.03
C ASP A 233 -16.99 9.38 19.37
N VAL A 234 -17.37 9.09 18.12
CA VAL A 234 -18.21 10.01 17.36
C VAL A 234 -19.66 9.95 17.81
N LEU A 235 -20.19 8.80 18.24
CA LEU A 235 -21.60 8.59 18.57
C LEU A 235 -21.98 8.87 20.03
N ALA A 236 -21.01 9.07 20.94
CA ALA A 236 -21.25 9.42 22.35
C ALA A 236 -22.17 10.63 22.60
N GLN A 237 -22.36 11.50 21.61
CA GLN A 237 -23.25 12.66 21.72
C GLN A 237 -24.51 12.44 20.86
N GLU A 238 -25.70 12.60 21.45
CA GLU A 238 -26.98 12.43 20.76
C GLU A 238 -27.15 13.31 19.50
N LYS A 239 -26.40 14.42 19.41
CA LYS A 239 -26.34 15.33 18.25
C LYS A 239 -25.00 15.27 17.55
N THR A 240 -24.56 14.08 17.18
CA THR A 240 -23.35 13.92 16.36
C THR A 240 -23.57 14.54 14.99
N GLY A 241 -22.78 15.57 14.67
CA GLY A 241 -22.86 16.23 13.36
C GLY A 241 -22.26 15.38 12.25
N LEU A 242 -22.87 15.41 11.06
CA LEU A 242 -22.39 14.71 9.85
C LEU A 242 -20.94 15.05 9.51
N ARG A 243 -20.49 16.27 9.84
CA ARG A 243 -19.09 16.67 9.75
C ARG A 243 -18.13 15.80 10.56
N ARG A 244 -18.48 15.44 11.80
CA ARG A 244 -17.65 14.59 12.66
C ARG A 244 -17.53 13.18 12.06
N ILE A 245 -18.62 12.67 11.49
CA ILE A 245 -18.65 11.39 10.78
C ILE A 245 -17.79 11.46 9.51
N ALA A 246 -17.92 12.54 8.72
CA ALA A 246 -17.11 12.75 7.52
C ALA A 246 -15.62 12.80 7.85
N ARG A 247 -15.23 13.54 8.91
CA ARG A 247 -13.86 13.58 9.40
C ARG A 247 -13.37 12.22 9.85
N TYR A 248 -14.18 11.47 10.61
CA TYR A 248 -13.82 10.12 11.05
C TYR A 248 -13.54 9.20 9.85
N LEU A 249 -14.43 9.19 8.86
CA LEU A 249 -14.31 8.33 7.68
C LEU A 249 -13.14 8.70 6.77
N THR A 250 -12.73 9.97 6.74
CA THR A 250 -11.65 10.47 5.87
C THR A 250 -10.26 10.48 6.51
N VAL A 251 -10.15 10.17 7.81
CA VAL A 251 -8.88 9.96 8.53
C VAL A 251 -8.58 8.45 8.56
N PRO A 252 -7.61 7.95 7.77
CA PRO A 252 -7.34 6.52 7.65
C PRO A 252 -7.07 5.78 8.97
N PRO A 253 -6.25 6.31 9.90
CA PRO A 253 -6.03 5.62 11.18
C PRO A 253 -7.29 5.50 12.07
N TYR A 254 -8.36 6.25 11.77
CA TYR A 254 -9.66 6.13 12.45
C TYR A 254 -10.57 5.13 11.74
N SER A 255 -10.77 5.29 10.44
CA SER A 255 -11.72 4.48 9.67
C SER A 255 -11.17 3.11 9.24
N GLY A 256 -9.85 2.96 9.24
CA GLY A 256 -9.14 1.79 8.74
C GLY A 256 -9.00 1.75 7.21
N ILE A 257 -9.45 2.79 6.49
CA ILE A 257 -9.38 2.87 5.02
C ILE A 257 -8.98 4.26 4.54
N TYR A 258 -8.44 4.35 3.33
CA TYR A 258 -8.25 5.64 2.65
C TYR A 258 -9.41 5.91 1.70
N LEU A 259 -10.20 6.94 1.98
CA LEU A 259 -11.20 7.47 1.04
C LEU A 259 -10.61 8.65 0.27
N SER A 260 -10.42 8.48 -1.03
CA SER A 260 -9.92 9.52 -1.95
C SER A 260 -11.03 10.45 -2.46
N ARG A 261 -10.64 11.55 -3.11
CA ARG A 261 -11.58 12.48 -3.76
C ARG A 261 -12.34 11.81 -4.90
N ASP A 262 -11.67 10.97 -5.68
CA ASP A 262 -12.28 10.24 -6.79
C ASP A 262 -13.31 9.23 -6.29
N GLN A 263 -13.01 8.50 -5.21
CA GLN A 263 -13.97 7.57 -4.60
C GLN A 263 -15.19 8.30 -4.03
N ILE A 264 -15.00 9.41 -3.32
CA ILE A 264 -16.12 10.23 -2.84
C ILE A 264 -16.97 10.74 -4.02
N SER A 265 -16.32 11.19 -5.09
CA SER A 265 -17.00 11.65 -6.31
C SER A 265 -17.73 10.53 -7.05
N GLN A 266 -17.18 9.31 -7.05
CA GLN A 266 -17.82 8.13 -7.61
C GLN A 266 -19.06 7.74 -6.80
N MET A 267 -18.95 7.69 -5.47
CA MET A 267 -20.08 7.42 -4.59
C MET A 267 -21.19 8.46 -4.76
N ALA A 268 -20.84 9.76 -4.80
CA ALA A 268 -21.82 10.81 -5.05
C ALA A 268 -22.57 10.60 -6.38
N ARG A 269 -21.84 10.30 -7.47
CA ARG A 269 -22.43 10.00 -8.77
C ARG A 269 -23.32 8.75 -8.77
N GLN A 270 -22.94 7.70 -8.05
CA GLN A 270 -23.72 6.45 -7.97
C GLN A 270 -25.09 6.64 -7.29
N HIS A 271 -25.22 7.64 -6.42
CA HIS A 271 -26.46 7.95 -5.71
C HIS A 271 -27.13 9.25 -6.20
N ASP A 272 -26.72 9.78 -7.35
CA ASP A 272 -27.22 11.04 -7.94
C ASP A 272 -27.12 12.25 -6.99
N LEU A 273 -26.08 12.29 -6.16
CA LEU A 273 -25.81 13.35 -5.19
C LEU A 273 -24.78 14.37 -5.70
N PRO A 274 -24.90 15.65 -5.34
CA PRO A 274 -23.86 16.63 -5.62
C PRO A 274 -22.61 16.29 -4.80
N ARG A 275 -21.47 16.12 -5.47
CA ARG A 275 -20.19 15.78 -4.83
C ARG A 275 -19.58 16.89 -3.95
N GLY A 276 -19.95 18.15 -4.17
CA GLY A 276 -19.31 19.30 -3.54
C GLY A 276 -17.90 19.61 -4.10
N PHE A 277 -17.15 20.44 -3.38
CA PHE A 277 -15.76 20.80 -3.67
C PHE A 277 -14.98 20.99 -2.36
N GLY A 278 -13.64 20.93 -2.42
CA GLY A 278 -12.77 21.20 -1.29
C GLY A 278 -11.93 20.00 -0.84
N SER A 279 -11.72 19.91 0.47
CA SER A 279 -11.07 18.78 1.13
C SER A 279 -11.93 17.51 1.07
N ARG A 280 -11.31 16.36 1.34
CA ARG A 280 -12.02 15.07 1.41
C ARG A 280 -13.12 15.09 2.49
N GLU A 281 -12.85 15.74 3.62
CA GLU A 281 -13.83 15.94 4.70
C GLU A 281 -15.04 16.74 4.21
N GLU A 282 -14.82 17.90 3.59
CA GLU A 282 -15.90 18.77 3.09
C GLU A 282 -16.73 18.10 1.99
N MET A 283 -16.07 17.39 1.07
CA MET A 283 -16.76 16.63 0.02
C MET A 283 -17.64 15.53 0.63
N LEU A 284 -17.12 14.73 1.56
CA LEU A 284 -17.89 13.65 2.18
C LEU A 284 -19.00 14.20 3.08
N GLU A 285 -18.76 15.28 3.82
CA GLU A 285 -19.79 15.98 4.59
C GLU A 285 -20.94 16.42 3.70
N ASN A 286 -20.65 17.05 2.56
CA ASN A 286 -21.68 17.49 1.61
C ASN A 286 -22.49 16.30 1.06
N VAL A 287 -21.82 15.20 0.70
CA VAL A 287 -22.49 13.98 0.23
C VAL A 287 -23.39 13.39 1.31
N LEU A 288 -22.93 13.32 2.56
CA LEU A 288 -23.76 12.84 3.68
C LEU A 288 -24.96 13.75 3.96
N VAL A 289 -24.77 15.08 3.97
CA VAL A 289 -25.83 16.06 4.19
C VAL A 289 -26.90 15.95 3.12
N THR A 290 -26.50 15.87 1.86
CA THR A 290 -27.44 15.75 0.75
C THR A 290 -28.12 14.39 0.69
N ALA A 291 -27.43 13.30 1.06
CA ALA A 291 -28.05 11.99 1.18
C ALA A 291 -29.17 11.97 2.24
N VAL A 292 -29.03 12.72 3.34
CA VAL A 292 -30.12 12.90 4.31
C VAL A 292 -31.27 13.71 3.71
N GLN A 293 -30.96 14.80 3.00
CA GLN A 293 -32.00 15.66 2.38
C GLN A 293 -32.83 14.93 1.32
N TYR A 294 -32.23 14.00 0.59
CA TYR A 294 -32.87 13.22 -0.47
C TYR A 294 -33.30 11.81 -0.04
N ASP A 295 -33.22 11.49 1.26
CA ASP A 295 -33.57 10.17 1.83
C ASP A 295 -32.83 8.98 1.18
N THR A 296 -31.59 9.20 0.73
CA THR A 296 -30.70 8.17 0.14
C THR A 296 -29.60 7.73 1.09
N LEU A 297 -29.56 8.25 2.33
CA LEU A 297 -28.54 7.92 3.33
C LEU A 297 -28.38 6.40 3.55
N PRO A 298 -29.44 5.57 3.70
CA PRO A 298 -29.28 4.12 3.86
C PRO A 298 -28.53 3.42 2.72
N ASN A 299 -28.68 3.92 1.49
CA ASN A 299 -28.05 3.36 0.29
C ASN A 299 -26.57 3.78 0.23
N LEU A 300 -26.29 5.05 0.52
CA LEU A 300 -24.93 5.57 0.64
C LEU A 300 -24.13 4.81 1.72
N LEU A 301 -24.73 4.59 2.89
CA LEU A 301 -24.13 3.79 3.96
C LEU A 301 -23.86 2.34 3.53
N GLY A 302 -24.71 1.78 2.68
CA GLY A 302 -24.48 0.47 2.05
C GLY A 302 -23.24 0.45 1.16
N THR A 303 -23.04 1.47 0.33
CA THR A 303 -21.84 1.60 -0.52
C THR A 303 -20.56 1.81 0.30
N LEU A 304 -20.63 2.61 1.37
CA LEU A 304 -19.50 2.76 2.30
C LEU A 304 -19.16 1.45 3.00
N HIS A 305 -20.17 0.70 3.44
CA HIS A 305 -19.97 -0.62 4.06
C HIS A 305 -19.35 -1.62 3.07
N GLN A 306 -19.79 -1.63 1.80
CA GLN A 306 -19.16 -2.47 0.77
C GLN A 306 -17.70 -2.08 0.55
N THR A 307 -17.39 -0.79 0.49
CA THR A 307 -16.01 -0.29 0.38
C THR A 307 -15.14 -0.82 1.53
N LEU A 308 -15.65 -0.79 2.77
CA LEU A 308 -14.95 -1.35 3.94
C LEU A 308 -14.69 -2.86 3.78
N THR A 309 -15.68 -3.62 3.29
CA THR A 309 -15.56 -5.06 3.03
C THR A 309 -14.51 -5.38 1.95
N ASP A 310 -14.41 -4.56 0.91
CA ASP A 310 -13.40 -4.72 -0.13
C ASP A 310 -11.98 -4.52 0.44
N TRP A 311 -11.81 -3.56 1.36
CA TRP A 311 -10.55 -3.35 2.09
C TRP A 311 -10.20 -4.50 3.04
N VAL A 312 -11.18 -5.07 3.76
CA VAL A 312 -10.97 -6.28 4.57
C VAL A 312 -10.43 -7.42 3.71
N THR A 313 -11.03 -7.62 2.54
CA THR A 313 -10.62 -8.65 1.59
C THR A 313 -9.18 -8.42 1.13
N ALA A 314 -8.83 -7.19 0.75
CA ALA A 314 -7.47 -6.83 0.34
C ALA A 314 -6.44 -7.10 1.46
N TYR A 315 -6.73 -6.71 2.71
CA TYR A 315 -5.82 -6.95 3.83
C TYR A 315 -5.63 -8.43 4.15
N GLN A 316 -6.69 -9.23 4.03
CA GLN A 316 -6.64 -10.67 4.31
C GLN A 316 -5.91 -11.48 3.24
N GLN A 317 -5.76 -10.96 2.02
CA GLN A 317 -5.01 -11.63 0.94
C GLN A 317 -3.51 -11.74 1.24
N HIS A 318 -2.97 -10.91 2.14
CA HIS A 318 -1.55 -10.88 2.49
C HIS A 318 -1.29 -11.48 3.88
N ALA A 319 -1.34 -12.81 3.99
CA ALA A 319 -1.18 -13.52 5.27
C ALA A 319 0.12 -13.16 6.02
N ALA A 320 1.22 -12.90 5.30
CA ALA A 320 2.50 -12.48 5.88
C ALA A 320 2.41 -11.14 6.64
N LEU A 321 1.42 -10.31 6.33
CA LEU A 321 1.17 -9.01 6.96
C LEU A 321 0.12 -9.05 8.08
N ALA A 322 -0.43 -10.21 8.41
CA ALA A 322 -1.50 -10.32 9.41
C ALA A 322 -1.22 -9.58 10.73
N PRO A 323 0.01 -9.62 11.32
CA PRO A 323 0.30 -8.87 12.54
C PRO A 323 0.18 -7.35 12.36
N PHE A 324 0.63 -6.83 11.21
CA PHE A 324 0.58 -5.40 10.91
C PHE A 324 -0.83 -4.94 10.54
N MET A 325 -1.65 -5.83 9.95
CA MET A 325 -3.00 -5.51 9.49
C MET A 325 -4.07 -5.71 10.56
N ALA A 326 -3.77 -6.38 11.67
CA ALA A 326 -4.74 -6.57 12.75
C ALA A 326 -5.33 -5.25 13.31
N PRO A 327 -4.53 -4.18 13.57
CA PRO A 327 -5.08 -2.89 13.97
C PRO A 327 -6.00 -2.27 12.92
N TRP A 328 -5.63 -2.36 11.64
CA TRP A 328 -6.42 -1.83 10.53
C TRP A 328 -7.76 -2.57 10.39
N LEU A 329 -7.76 -3.90 10.46
CA LEU A 329 -8.96 -4.73 10.45
C LEU A 329 -9.89 -4.40 11.63
N HIS A 330 -9.32 -4.18 12.82
CA HIS A 330 -10.10 -3.74 13.99
C HIS A 330 -10.74 -2.37 13.77
N ARG A 331 -10.04 -1.40 13.16
CA ARG A 331 -10.61 -0.08 12.81
C ARG A 331 -11.74 -0.21 11.78
N ILE A 332 -11.57 -1.07 10.77
CA ILE A 332 -12.63 -1.32 9.78
C ILE A 332 -13.87 -1.91 10.46
N HIS A 333 -13.70 -2.92 11.31
CA HIS A 333 -14.83 -3.55 12.02
C HIS A 333 -15.60 -2.52 12.86
N HIS A 334 -14.89 -1.72 13.66
CA HIS A 334 -15.51 -0.65 14.46
C HIS A 334 -16.24 0.38 13.57
N THR A 335 -15.67 0.71 12.41
CA THR A 335 -16.32 1.61 11.44
C THR A 335 -17.59 0.98 10.85
N GLN A 336 -17.57 -0.31 10.53
CA GLN A 336 -18.74 -1.04 10.05
C GLN A 336 -19.88 -1.06 11.08
N GLU A 337 -19.56 -1.29 12.37
CA GLU A 337 -20.52 -1.22 13.48
C GLU A 337 -21.12 0.18 13.60
N MET A 338 -20.28 1.21 13.58
CA MET A 338 -20.71 2.62 13.61
C MET A 338 -21.67 2.95 12.46
N LEU A 339 -21.36 2.52 11.22
CA LEU A 339 -22.25 2.76 10.08
C LEU A 339 -23.58 1.99 10.19
N ALA A 340 -23.56 0.78 10.75
CA ALA A 340 -24.77 -0.01 10.99
C ALA A 340 -25.67 0.66 12.04
N GLU A 341 -25.10 1.21 13.11
CA GLU A 341 -25.83 1.96 14.13
C GLU A 341 -26.47 3.23 13.56
N ILE A 342 -25.74 4.01 12.75
CA ILE A 342 -26.28 5.19 12.07
C ILE A 342 -27.45 4.79 11.15
N LYS A 343 -27.29 3.71 10.39
CA LYS A 343 -28.34 3.19 9.50
C LYS A 343 -29.58 2.76 10.29
N ALA A 344 -29.44 2.10 11.44
CA ALA A 344 -30.57 1.70 12.26
C ALA A 344 -31.36 2.92 12.79
N HIS A 345 -30.66 3.95 13.28
CA HIS A 345 -31.28 5.18 13.78
C HIS A 345 -31.98 5.99 12.69
N SER A 346 -31.48 6.00 11.45
CA SER A 346 -32.13 6.69 10.34
C SER A 346 -33.48 6.05 9.98
N HIS A 347 -33.57 4.71 10.00
CA HIS A 347 -34.83 4.01 9.75
C HIS A 347 -35.85 4.25 10.87
N ALA A 348 -35.41 4.27 12.14
CA ALA A 348 -36.30 4.49 13.27
C ALA A 348 -36.97 5.88 13.25
N ARG A 349 -36.27 6.93 12.79
CA ARG A 349 -36.85 8.29 12.65
C ARG A 349 -37.82 8.40 11.49
N GLY A 350 -37.56 7.75 10.35
CA GLY A 350 -38.48 7.73 9.21
C GLY A 350 -39.80 7.01 9.49
N VAL A 351 -39.80 5.99 10.36
CA VAL A 351 -41.02 5.27 10.77
C VAL A 351 -41.86 6.06 11.78
N SER A 352 -41.24 6.91 12.60
CA SER A 352 -41.95 7.69 13.64
C SER A 352 -42.63 8.98 13.13
N GLU A 353 -42.42 9.37 11.87
CA GLU A 353 -43.02 10.57 11.24
C GLU A 353 -44.13 10.25 10.23
N MET A 354 -44.62 9.01 10.15
CA MET A 354 -45.81 8.69 9.36
C MET A 354 -47.10 9.03 10.14
N PRO A 355 -47.97 9.94 9.64
CA PRO A 355 -49.29 10.13 10.23
C PRO A 355 -50.18 8.92 9.91
N GLU A 356 -50.92 8.45 10.92
CA GLU A 356 -52.02 7.48 10.78
C GLU A 356 -53.10 7.92 9.78
#